data_AF-A0A535KAL0-F1
#
_entry.id   AF-A0A535KAL0-F1
#
_cell.length_a   1.000
_cell.length_b   1.000
_cell.length_c   1.000
_cell.angle_alpha   90.00
_cell.angle_beta   90.00
_cell.angle_gamma   90.00
#
_symmetry.space_group_name_H-M   'P 1'
#
loop_
_entity.id
_entity.type
_entity.pdbx_description
1 polymer ?
#
loop_
_entity_poly.entity_id
_entity_poly.type
_entity_poly.pdbx_seq_one_letter_code
_entity_poly.pdbx_strand_id
1 'polypeptide(L)'
;MAPGAIYESNGKRIFVLPGVPMEMKGIFTEEIEPEFLTAGSAATVRELRFTFAVEARFYPLMRELEETFPDVSVGSYPNFETKELVIRVVGLDPRKVDEALEVIRRRAPV
;
A
#
# COMPACT_ATOMS: atom_id res chain seq x y z
N MET A 1 8.33 -21.64 -17.44
CA MET A 1 7.45 -21.51 -16.27
C MET A 1 7.88 -22.54 -15.24
N ALA A 2 8.42 -22.08 -14.12
CA ALA A 2 8.71 -22.96 -12.99
C ALA A 2 7.41 -23.10 -12.17
N PRO A 3 7.00 -24.32 -11.78
CA PRO A 3 5.79 -24.49 -10.97
C PRO A 3 6.01 -23.90 -9.57
N GLY A 4 4.94 -23.35 -8.98
CA GLY A 4 4.89 -23.08 -7.55
C GLY A 4 4.79 -24.39 -6.75
N ALA A 5 5.08 -24.34 -5.45
CA ALA A 5 4.88 -25.47 -4.54
C ALA A 5 4.29 -25.00 -3.21
N ILE A 6 3.44 -25.84 -2.62
CA ILE A 6 2.87 -25.62 -1.29
C ILE A 6 3.33 -26.75 -0.38
N TYR A 7 3.91 -26.38 0.76
CA TYR A 7 4.27 -27.31 1.83
C TYR A 7 3.47 -27.01 3.08
N GLU A 8 3.11 -28.04 3.84
CA GLU A 8 2.56 -27.89 5.18
C GLU A 8 3.56 -28.41 6.22
N SER A 9 3.83 -27.59 7.24
CA SER A 9 4.73 -27.96 8.33
C SER A 9 4.30 -27.27 9.61
N ASN A 10 4.12 -28.03 10.70
CA ASN A 10 3.74 -27.52 12.02
C ASN A 10 2.48 -26.62 11.99
N GLY A 11 1.46 -27.00 11.20
CA GLY A 11 0.23 -26.21 11.06
C GLY A 11 0.40 -24.90 10.28
N LYS A 12 1.55 -24.68 9.63
CA LYS A 12 1.80 -23.52 8.78
C LYS A 12 1.93 -23.96 7.32
N ARG A 13 1.42 -23.14 6.42
CA ARG A 13 1.62 -23.27 4.97
C ARG A 13 2.83 -22.45 4.53
N ILE A 14 3.65 -23.04 3.67
CA ILE A 14 4.82 -22.41 3.06
C ILE A 14 4.59 -22.43 1.55
N PHE A 15 4.51 -21.24 0.96
CA PHE A 15 4.34 -21.05 -0.48
C PHE A 15 5.71 -20.76 -1.12
N VAL A 16 6.09 -21.55 -2.11
CA VAL A 16 7.29 -21.35 -2.92
C VAL A 16 6.84 -20.90 -4.30
N LEU A 17 7.26 -19.69 -4.69
CA LEU A 17 6.85 -19.05 -5.93
C LEU A 17 8.04 -18.87 -6.89
N PRO A 18 7.81 -18.85 -8.21
CA PRO A 18 8.85 -18.59 -9.20
C PRO A 18 9.44 -17.18 -9.00
N GLY A 19 10.72 -17.02 -9.33
CA GLY A 19 11.40 -15.73 -9.20
C GLY A 19 10.99 -14.68 -10.24
N VAL A 20 10.31 -15.09 -11.31
CA VAL A 20 9.85 -14.17 -12.36
C VAL A 20 8.63 -13.39 -11.85
N PRO A 21 8.67 -12.04 -11.74
CA PRO A 21 7.60 -11.28 -11.09
C PRO A 21 6.22 -11.45 -11.70
N MET A 22 6.12 -11.61 -13.02
CA MET A 22 4.83 -11.83 -13.68
C MET A 22 4.24 -13.20 -13.33
N GLU A 23 5.06 -14.26 -13.36
CA GLU A 23 4.64 -15.62 -12.96
C GLU A 23 4.25 -15.65 -11.48
N MET A 24 5.09 -15.05 -10.61
CA MET A 24 4.84 -14.95 -9.17
C MET A 24 3.51 -14.25 -8.87
N LYS A 25 3.26 -13.10 -9.50
CA LYS A 25 2.04 -12.32 -9.29
C LYS A 25 0.81 -13.07 -9.76
N GLY A 26 0.87 -13.70 -10.94
CA GLY A 26 -0.24 -14.50 -11.46
C GLY A 26 -0.67 -15.59 -10.48
N ILE A 27 0.28 -16.43 -10.05
CA ILE A 27 0.00 -17.51 -9.07
C ILE A 27 -0.54 -16.92 -7.76
N PHE A 28 0.03 -15.82 -7.26
CA PHE A 28 -0.43 -15.23 -6.01
C PHE A 28 -1.89 -14.72 -6.10
N THR A 29 -2.20 -13.91 -7.11
CA THR A 29 -3.51 -13.24 -7.22
C THR A 29 -4.62 -14.15 -7.72
N GLU A 30 -4.30 -15.13 -8.57
CA GLU A 30 -5.29 -16.00 -9.20
C GLU A 30 -5.56 -17.28 -8.40
N GLU A 31 -4.59 -17.76 -7.62
CA GLU A 31 -4.70 -19.02 -6.87
C GLU A 31 -4.59 -18.81 -5.36
N ILE A 32 -3.46 -18.25 -4.88
CA ILE A 32 -3.16 -18.25 -3.44
C ILE A 32 -4.11 -17.34 -2.65
N GLU A 33 -4.29 -16.09 -3.09
CA GLU A 33 -5.12 -15.10 -2.44
C GLU A 33 -6.59 -15.56 -2.29
N PRO A 34 -7.29 -15.98 -3.37
CA PRO A 34 -8.69 -16.40 -3.27
C PRO A 34 -8.88 -17.72 -2.51
N GLU A 35 -7.92 -18.65 -2.56
CA GLU A 35 -8.09 -19.95 -1.89
C GLU A 35 -7.71 -19.91 -0.41
N PHE A 36 -6.64 -19.19 -0.05
CA PHE A 36 -6.04 -19.30 1.29
C PHE A 36 -6.12 -18.02 2.13
N LEU A 37 -6.34 -16.85 1.53
CA LEU A 37 -6.19 -15.56 2.23
C LEU A 37 -7.50 -14.76 2.35
N THR A 38 -8.64 -15.30 1.90
CA THR A 38 -9.95 -14.62 1.94
C THR A 38 -10.46 -14.26 3.33
N ALA A 39 -10.05 -14.99 4.36
CA ALA A 39 -10.39 -14.68 5.75
C ALA A 39 -9.50 -13.59 6.38
N GLY A 40 -8.48 -13.12 5.66
CA GLY A 40 -7.56 -12.09 6.15
C GLY A 40 -8.14 -10.68 6.07
N SER A 41 -7.62 -9.78 6.90
CA SER A 41 -7.85 -8.33 6.77
C SER A 41 -6.71 -7.70 5.96
N ALA A 42 -6.99 -7.26 4.74
CA ALA A 42 -6.04 -6.48 3.96
C ALA A 42 -6.08 -5.01 4.37
N ALA A 43 -4.92 -4.36 4.42
CA ALA A 43 -4.87 -2.91 4.60
C ALA A 43 -5.44 -2.21 3.36
N THR A 44 -6.24 -1.17 3.57
CA THR A 44 -6.64 -0.25 2.51
C THR A 44 -5.49 0.67 2.20
N VAL A 45 -5.13 0.76 0.91
CA VAL A 45 -4.10 1.67 0.41
C VAL A 45 -4.75 2.66 -0.56
N ARG A 46 -4.42 3.94 -0.41
CA ARG A 46 -4.77 5.02 -1.33
C ARG A 46 -3.55 5.86 -1.64
N GLU A 47 -3.51 6.42 -2.84
CA GLU A 47 -2.40 7.26 -3.29
C GLU A 47 -2.91 8.53 -3.96
N LEU A 48 -2.25 9.65 -3.68
CA LEU A 48 -2.32 10.88 -4.47
C LEU A 48 -0.96 11.11 -5.11
N ARG A 49 -0.97 11.52 -6.38
CA ARG A 49 0.24 11.82 -7.14
C ARG A 49 0.29 13.31 -7.46
N PHE A 50 1.43 13.92 -7.19
CA PHE A 50 1.69 15.33 -7.43
C PHE A 50 2.92 15.49 -8.31
N THR A 51 2.90 16.42 -9.26
CA THR A 51 4.07 16.76 -10.07
C THR A 51 4.64 18.09 -9.59
N PHE A 52 5.98 18.22 -9.58
CA PHE A 52 6.69 19.43 -9.13
C PHE A 52 6.41 19.83 -7.65
N ALA A 53 5.90 18.91 -6.84
CA ALA A 53 5.66 19.13 -5.42
C ALA A 53 6.94 19.12 -4.60
N VAL A 54 7.06 20.06 -3.65
CA VAL A 54 8.16 20.09 -2.68
C VAL A 54 7.75 19.25 -1.47
N GLU A 55 8.34 18.07 -1.34
CA GLU A 55 8.03 17.11 -0.26
C GLU A 55 8.02 17.74 1.14
N ALA A 56 9.02 18.56 1.46
CA ALA A 56 9.13 19.21 2.76
C ALA A 56 7.89 20.06 3.15
N ARG A 57 7.12 20.57 2.16
CA ARG A 57 5.89 21.32 2.42
C ARG A 57 4.75 20.44 2.90
N PHE A 58 4.77 19.14 2.59
CA PHE A 58 3.74 18.18 3.01
C PHE A 58 3.96 17.72 4.46
N TYR A 59 5.18 17.83 4.99
CA TYR A 59 5.53 17.31 6.32
C TYR A 59 4.61 17.81 7.44
N PRO A 60 4.28 19.12 7.58
CA PRO A 60 3.36 19.59 8.63
C PRO A 60 1.97 18.96 8.51
N LEU A 61 1.44 18.83 7.29
CA LEU A 61 0.14 18.23 7.04
C LEU A 61 0.15 16.73 7.34
N MET A 62 1.23 16.02 6.98
CA MET A 62 1.39 14.60 7.27
C MET A 62 1.45 14.34 8.77
N ARG A 63 2.19 15.16 9.52
CA ARG A 63 2.26 15.08 10.99
C ARG A 63 0.90 15.29 11.65
N GLU A 64 0.14 16.28 11.20
CA GLU A 64 -1.22 16.52 11.68
C GLU A 64 -2.16 15.33 11.38
N LEU A 65 -2.02 14.70 10.21
CA LEU A 65 -2.80 13.53 9.84
C LEU A 65 -2.47 12.31 10.69
N GLU A 66 -1.19 12.07 11.01
CA GLU A 66 -0.79 11.00 11.93
C GLU A 66 -1.38 11.20 13.34
N GLU A 67 -1.47 12.45 13.80
CA GLU A 67 -2.08 12.80 15.09
C GLU A 67 -3.61 12.67 15.07
N THR A 68 -4.26 13.04 13.96
CA THR A 68 -5.72 13.01 13.79
C THR A 68 -6.24 11.60 13.52
N PHE A 69 -5.48 10.81 12.77
CA PHE A 69 -5.81 9.44 12.36
C PHE A 69 -4.71 8.48 12.85
N PRO A 70 -4.65 8.17 14.15
CA PRO A 70 -3.56 7.35 14.72
C PRO A 70 -3.50 5.91 14.18
N ASP A 71 -4.60 5.42 13.59
CA ASP A 71 -4.69 4.10 12.95
C ASP A 71 -4.33 4.11 11.45
N VAL A 72 -3.91 5.26 10.93
CA VAL A 72 -3.57 5.47 9.51
C VAL A 72 -2.12 5.94 9.41
N SER A 73 -1.36 5.29 8.52
CA SER A 73 -0.02 5.72 8.14
C SER A 73 -0.09 6.59 6.89
N VAL A 74 0.60 7.73 6.93
CA VAL A 74 0.79 8.60 5.76
C VAL A 74 2.28 8.65 5.42
N GLY A 75 2.63 8.29 4.18
CA GLY A 75 4.02 8.26 3.72
C GLY A 75 4.21 9.03 2.40
N SER A 76 5.40 9.64 2.24
CA SER A 76 5.84 10.27 1.00
C SER A 76 6.84 9.39 0.25
N TYR A 77 6.68 9.30 -1.07
CA TYR A 77 7.53 8.51 -1.95
C TYR A 77 7.89 9.36 -3.18
N PRO A 78 9.00 10.12 -3.14
CA PRO A 78 9.47 10.90 -4.28
C PRO A 78 10.07 9.99 -5.35
N ASN A 79 9.71 10.24 -6.61
CA ASN A 79 10.35 9.66 -7.78
C ASN A 79 11.18 10.75 -8.50
N PHE A 80 12.50 10.63 -8.44
CA PHE A 80 13.41 11.62 -9.02
C PHE A 80 13.43 11.61 -10.55
N GLU A 81 13.14 10.48 -11.18
CA GLU A 81 13.10 10.35 -12.65
C GLU A 81 11.85 10.99 -13.22
N THR A 82 10.68 10.68 -12.66
CA THR A 82 9.39 11.22 -13.12
C THR A 82 9.05 12.58 -12.53
N LYS A 83 9.81 13.04 -11.52
CA LYS A 83 9.53 14.27 -10.73
C LYS A 83 8.15 14.25 -10.07
N GLU A 84 7.66 13.06 -9.78
CA GLU A 84 6.40 12.85 -9.07
C GLU A 84 6.66 12.66 -7.57
N LEU A 85 5.76 13.18 -6.75
CA LEU A 85 5.65 12.86 -5.34
C LEU A 85 4.37 12.05 -5.14
N VAL A 86 4.51 10.81 -4.67
CA VAL A 86 3.36 10.00 -4.26
C VAL A 86 3.17 10.14 -2.76
N ILE A 87 1.99 10.61 -2.35
CA ILE A 87 1.56 10.53 -0.95
C ILE A 87 0.64 9.33 -0.82
N ARG A 88 1.05 8.36 0.00
CA ARG A 88 0.30 7.12 0.24
C ARG A 88 -0.31 7.14 1.63
N VAL A 89 -1.56 6.71 1.71
CA VAL A 89 -2.32 6.56 2.95
C VAL A 89 -2.66 5.08 3.11
N VAL A 90 -2.34 4.50 4.27
CA VAL A 90 -2.51 3.07 4.56
C VAL A 90 -3.19 2.89 5.92
N GLY A 91 -4.20 2.03 5.99
CA GLY A 91 -4.88 1.70 7.25
C GLY A 91 -5.85 0.52 7.11
N LEU A 92 -6.27 -0.07 8.23
CA LEU A 92 -7.21 -1.20 8.20
C LEU A 92 -8.67 -0.76 7.99
N ASP A 93 -9.03 0.46 8.40
CA ASP A 93 -10.36 1.03 8.18
C ASP A 93 -10.39 1.86 6.88
N PRO A 94 -11.09 1.40 5.82
CA PRO A 94 -11.16 2.13 4.56
C PRO A 94 -11.71 3.54 4.70
N ARG A 95 -12.64 3.77 5.64
CA ARG A 95 -13.28 5.09 5.83
C ARG A 95 -12.28 6.11 6.35
N LYS A 96 -11.50 5.73 7.37
CA LYS A 96 -10.44 6.60 7.91
C LYS A 96 -9.37 6.90 6.85
N VAL A 97 -9.01 5.90 6.04
CA VAL A 97 -8.05 6.09 4.93
C VAL A 97 -8.60 7.08 3.90
N ASP A 98 -9.86 6.93 3.50
CA ASP A 98 -10.49 7.84 2.52
C ASP A 98 -10.68 9.26 3.10
N GLU A 99 -11.04 9.39 4.39
CA GLU A 99 -11.13 10.68 5.08
C GLU A 99 -9.77 11.40 5.14
N ALA A 100 -8.70 10.70 5.53
CA ALA A 100 -7.35 11.26 5.55
C ALA A 100 -6.88 11.69 4.15
N LEU A 101 -7.20 10.88 3.13
CA LEU A 101 -6.91 11.21 1.73
C LEU A 101 -7.61 12.50 1.29
N GLU A 102 -8.87 12.70 1.68
CA GLU A 102 -9.64 13.91 1.36
C GLU A 102 -9.07 15.17 2.02
N VAL A 103 -8.57 15.05 3.25
CA VAL A 103 -7.87 16.16 3.91
C VAL A 103 -6.62 16.57 3.11
N ILE A 104 -5.83 15.59 2.64
CA ILE A 104 -4.67 15.86 1.78
C ILE A 104 -5.12 16.53 0.48
N ARG A 105 -6.14 16.00 -0.19
CA ARG A 105 -6.65 16.55 -1.45
C ARG A 105 -7.07 18.01 -1.33
N ARG A 106 -7.65 18.42 -0.19
CA ARG A 106 -8.12 19.80 0.04
C ARG A 106 -7.02 20.77 0.47
N ARG A 107 -5.98 20.27 1.14
CA ARG A 107 -4.96 21.08 1.82
C ARG A 107 -3.54 20.92 1.28
N ALA A 108 -3.37 20.12 0.23
CA ALA A 108 -2.08 19.91 -0.39
C ALA A 108 -1.45 21.26 -0.78
N PRO A 109 -0.20 21.53 -0.38
CA PRO A 109 0.50 22.79 -0.66
C PRO A 109 1.12 22.77 -2.06
N VAL A 110 0.28 22.53 -3.07
CA VAL A 110 0.63 22.52 -4.50
C VAL A 110 0.50 23.88 -5.15
#